data_AF-A0A2P8GAJ8-F1
#
_entry.id   AF-A0A2P8GAJ8-F1
#
_cell.length_a   1.000
_cell.length_b   1.000
_cell.length_c   1.000
_cell.angle_alpha   90.00
_cell.angle_beta   90.00
_cell.angle_gamma   90.00
#
_symmetry.space_group_name_H-M   'P 1'
#
loop_
_entity.id
_entity.type
_entity.pdbx_description
1 polymer ?
#
loop_
_entity_poly.entity_id
_entity_poly.type
_entity_poly.pdbx_seq_one_letter_code
_entity_poly.pdbx_strand_id
1 'polypeptide(L)'
;MTISDIYEKLYSRSYYEKTGQHKFRFLNSSLFLDRRANIPIVIHMLDGVFYLQASKQIANESLFRLEMNGDEIMLYGENRASPLWVLE
;
A
#
# COMPACT_ATOMS: atom_id res chain seq x y z
N MET A 1 -6.37 13.74 5.62
CA MET A 1 -6.28 12.34 5.19
C MET A 1 -6.67 11.46 6.37
N THR A 2 -7.63 10.58 6.16
CA THR A 2 -8.10 9.59 7.14
C THR A 2 -7.70 8.19 6.67
N ILE A 3 -7.77 7.20 7.56
CA ILE A 3 -7.59 5.79 7.18
C ILE A 3 -8.63 5.38 6.12
N SER A 4 -9.85 5.92 6.21
CA SER A 4 -10.90 5.67 5.21
C SER A 4 -10.52 6.20 3.82
N ASP A 5 -9.95 7.40 3.72
CA ASP A 5 -9.50 7.98 2.45
C ASP A 5 -8.46 7.06 1.76
N ILE A 6 -7.57 6.46 2.55
CA ILE A 6 -6.54 5.53 2.07
C ILE A 6 -7.19 4.25 1.56
N TYR A 7 -8.14 3.68 2.32
CA TYR A 7 -8.87 2.50 1.88
C TYR A 7 -9.70 2.76 0.63
N GLU A 8 -10.43 3.88 0.54
CA GLU A 8 -11.20 4.25 -0.65
C GLU A 8 -10.32 4.31 -1.90
N LYS A 9 -9.11 4.87 -1.77
CA LYS A 9 -8.15 4.95 -2.88
C LYS A 9 -7.56 3.59 -3.25
N LEU A 10 -7.16 2.79 -2.26
CA LEU A 10 -6.68 1.42 -2.45
C LEU A 10 -7.76 0.45 -2.99
N TYR A 11 -9.04 0.73 -2.76
CA TYR A 11 -10.15 -0.04 -3.31
C TYR A 11 -10.69 0.53 -4.62
N SER A 12 -10.22 1.70 -5.05
CA SER A 12 -10.65 2.32 -6.28
C SER A 12 -10.17 1.51 -7.48
N ARG A 13 -11.11 0.83 -8.16
CA ARG A 13 -10.83 0.05 -9.38
C ARG A 13 -10.21 0.88 -10.50
N SER A 14 -10.59 2.15 -10.61
CA SER A 14 -10.12 3.05 -11.68
C SER A 14 -8.64 3.37 -11.57
N TYR A 15 -8.07 3.24 -10.38
CA TYR A 15 -6.63 3.34 -10.14
C TYR A 15 -5.88 2.16 -10.79
N TYR A 16 -6.38 0.94 -10.59
CA TYR A 16 -5.73 -0.27 -11.10
C TYR A 16 -6.01 -0.61 -12.58
N GLU A 17 -6.96 0.07 -13.22
CA GLU A 17 -7.24 -0.13 -14.65
C GLU A 17 -6.37 0.74 -15.55
N LYS A 18 -5.83 1.86 -15.04
CA LYS A 18 -5.02 2.79 -15.84
C LYS A 18 -3.62 2.29 -16.16
N THR A 19 -2.97 1.50 -15.30
CA THR A 19 -1.55 1.16 -15.51
C THR A 19 -1.28 -0.20 -16.16
N GLY A 20 -2.30 -1.02 -16.42
CA GLY A 20 -2.24 -2.21 -17.30
C GLY A 20 -1.27 -3.35 -16.90
N GLN A 21 -0.35 -3.14 -15.94
CA GLN A 21 0.69 -4.07 -15.51
C GLN A 21 0.80 -4.12 -13.97
N HIS A 22 -0.31 -4.33 -13.27
CA HIS A 22 -0.24 -4.33 -11.81
C HIS A 22 0.32 -5.64 -11.25
N LYS A 23 1.61 -5.61 -10.89
CA LYS A 23 2.26 -6.56 -9.99
C LYS A 23 1.62 -6.54 -8.59
N PHE A 24 0.83 -5.51 -8.24
CA PHE A 24 0.25 -5.30 -6.92
C PHE A 24 -1.20 -4.81 -7.03
N ARG A 25 -2.13 -5.41 -6.28
CA ARG A 25 -3.50 -4.87 -6.10
C ARG A 25 -3.93 -5.00 -4.64
N PHE A 26 -4.84 -4.16 -4.20
CA PHE A 26 -5.45 -4.28 -2.89
C PHE A 26 -6.87 -4.82 -3.05
N LEU A 27 -7.25 -5.78 -2.21
CA LEU A 27 -8.60 -6.36 -2.21
C LEU A 27 -8.97 -6.72 -0.79
N ASN A 28 -10.02 -6.08 -0.28
CA ASN A 28 -10.30 -6.02 1.16
C ASN A 28 -8.99 -5.69 1.93
N SER A 29 -8.81 -6.24 3.12
CA SER A 29 -7.61 -6.01 3.93
C SER A 29 -6.40 -6.84 3.48
N SER A 30 -6.17 -6.98 2.17
CA SER A 30 -5.12 -7.83 1.63
C SER A 30 -4.39 -7.20 0.44
N LEU A 31 -3.07 -7.30 0.47
CA LEU A 31 -2.19 -7.00 -0.64
C LEU A 31 -2.00 -8.26 -1.50
N PHE A 32 -2.37 -8.16 -2.77
CA PHE A 32 -2.16 -9.19 -3.76
C PHE A 32 -0.92 -8.89 -4.59
N LEU A 33 0.06 -9.79 -4.53
CA LEU A 33 1.27 -9.73 -5.35
C LEU A 33 1.15 -10.71 -6.51
N ASP A 34 1.13 -10.19 -7.74
CA ASP A 34 1.28 -10.89 -9.02
C ASP A 34 0.59 -12.27 -9.08
N ARG A 35 -0.67 -12.31 -8.62
CA ARG A 35 -1.54 -13.52 -8.57
C ARG A 35 -1.01 -14.70 -7.74
N ARG A 36 0.15 -14.58 -7.08
CA ARG A 36 0.83 -15.67 -6.36
C ARG A 36 0.73 -15.56 -4.84
N ALA A 37 0.57 -14.35 -4.31
CA ALA A 37 0.46 -14.13 -2.88
C ALA A 37 -0.71 -13.21 -2.55
N ASN A 38 -1.50 -13.62 -1.56
CA ASN A 38 -2.45 -12.77 -0.85
C ASN A 38 -1.90 -12.60 0.56
N ILE A 39 -1.53 -11.37 0.90
CA ILE A 39 -0.91 -11.03 2.18
C ILE A 39 -1.89 -10.11 2.91
N PRO A 40 -2.53 -10.58 3.98
CA PRO A 40 -3.32 -9.72 4.84
C PRO A 40 -2.51 -8.52 5.33
N ILE A 41 -3.15 -7.36 5.36
CA ILE A 41 -2.58 -6.09 5.79
C ILE A 41 -3.51 -5.37 6.75
N VAL A 42 -2.95 -4.51 7.59
CA VAL A 42 -3.68 -3.55 8.42
C VAL A 42 -3.09 -2.17 8.20
N ILE A 43 -3.96 -1.18 7.99
CA ILE A 43 -3.55 0.23 7.91
C ILE A 43 -3.88 0.90 9.22
N HIS A 44 -2.89 1.56 9.82
CA HIS A 44 -3.06 2.29 11.07
C HIS A 44 -2.32 3.62 11.02
N MET A 45 -2.68 4.52 11.93
CA MET A 45 -2.05 5.82 12.10
C MET A 45 -1.36 5.85 13.46
N LEU A 46 -0.09 6.24 13.48
CA LEU A 46 0.69 6.47 14.68
C LEU A 46 1.34 7.84 14.57
N ASP A 47 1.08 8.73 15.52
CA ASP A 47 1.66 10.09 15.56
C ASP A 47 1.48 10.90 14.27
N GLY A 48 0.34 10.74 13.59
CA GLY A 48 0.03 11.42 12.33
C GLY A 48 0.68 10.80 11.09
N VAL A 49 1.43 9.70 11.24
CA VAL A 49 2.03 8.93 10.17
C VAL A 49 1.20 7.69 9.90
N PHE A 50 0.98 7.37 8.63
CA PHE A 50 0.24 6.18 8.22
C PHE A 50 1.18 5.02 7.94
N TYR A 51 0.76 3.83 8.37
CA TYR A 51 1.52 2.61 8.18
C TYR A 51 0.64 1.51 7.62
N LEU A 52 1.20 0.74 6.69
CA LEU A 52 0.69 -0.54 6.22
C LEU A 52 1.53 -1.63 6.86
N GLN A 53 0.89 -2.44 7.70
CA GLN A 53 1.51 -3.60 8.31
C GLN A 53 1.05 -4.88 7.60
N ALA A 54 2.00 -5.63 7.05
CA ALA A 54 1.75 -6.91 6.42
C ALA A 54 1.83 -8.05 7.44
N SER A 55 0.93 -9.03 7.36
CA SER A 55 0.93 -10.20 8.24
C SER A 55 2.09 -11.17 7.97
N LYS A 56 2.80 -10.99 6.87
CA LYS A 56 4.03 -11.69 6.49
C LYS A 56 5.00 -10.70 5.89
N GLN A 57 6.30 -10.92 6.09
CA GLN A 57 7.33 -10.08 5.50
C GLN A 57 7.28 -10.13 3.97
N ILE A 58 7.42 -8.96 3.36
CA ILE A 58 7.57 -8.75 1.93
C ILE A 58 8.94 -8.12 1.76
N ALA A 59 9.86 -8.80 1.08
CA ALA A 59 11.23 -8.33 0.90
C ALA A 59 11.94 -7.94 2.23
N ASN A 60 11.78 -8.78 3.27
CA ASN A 60 12.29 -8.60 4.64
C ASN A 60 11.65 -7.46 5.45
N GLU A 61 10.62 -6.81 4.93
CA GLU A 61 9.91 -5.72 5.61
C GLU A 61 8.46 -6.12 5.87
N SER A 62 7.92 -5.79 7.04
CA SER A 62 6.52 -6.05 7.40
C SER A 62 5.75 -4.78 7.76
N LEU A 63 6.43 -3.65 7.80
CA LEU A 63 5.87 -2.35 8.14
C LEU A 63 6.33 -1.35 7.07
N PHE A 64 5.37 -0.72 6.41
CA PHE A 64 5.61 0.23 5.35
C PHE A 64 4.98 1.55 5.72
N ARG A 65 5.74 2.64 5.66
CA ARG A 65 5.18 3.99 5.80
C ARG A 65 4.43 4.34 4.51
N LEU A 66 3.22 4.86 4.67
CA LEU A 66 2.37 5.32 3.60
C LEU A 66 2.45 6.85 3.51
N GLU A 67 2.69 7.34 2.30
CA GLU A 67 2.52 8.75 1.97
C GLU A 67 1.65 8.87 0.72
N MET A 68 0.89 9.96 0.63
CA MET A 68 0.07 10.27 -0.54
C MET A 68 0.51 11.61 -1.10
N ASN A 69 0.81 11.63 -2.40
CA ASN A 69 1.15 12.85 -3.14
C ASN A 69 0.20 12.99 -4.31
N GLY A 70 -0.85 13.81 -4.14
CA GLY A 70 -1.95 13.90 -5.10
C GLY A 70 -2.63 12.55 -5.32
N ASP A 71 -2.50 12.02 -6.53
CA ASP A 71 -3.09 10.73 -6.94
C ASP A 71 -2.17 9.53 -6.67
N GLU A 72 -0.92 9.74 -6.29
CA GLU A 72 0.03 8.65 -6.01
C GLU A 72 -0.06 8.18 -4.55
N ILE A 73 0.16 6.88 -4.33
CA ILE A 73 0.39 6.30 -3.01
C ILE A 73 1.82 5.75 -2.99
N MET A 74 2.64 6.28 -2.10
CA MET A 74 4.03 5.88 -1.93
C MET A 74 4.18 5.03 -0.68
N LEU A 75 4.77 3.85 -0.84
CA LEU A 75 5.11 2.93 0.23
C LEU A 75 6.62 2.99 0.46
N TYR A 76 7.03 3.41 1.65
CA TYR A 76 8.41 3.46 2.07
C TYR A 76 8.69 2.32 3.05
N GLY A 77 9.92 1.80 2.99
CA GLY A 77 10.41 1.01 4.12
C GLY A 77 10.65 1.90 5.33
N GLU A 78 10.58 1.31 6.53
CA GLU A 78 10.70 2.01 7.81
C GLU A 78 11.91 2.96 7.87
N ASN A 79 13.04 2.55 7.29
CA ASN A 79 14.31 3.29 7.31
C ASN A 79 14.76 3.78 5.92
N ARG A 80 13.86 3.85 4.93
CA ARG A 80 14.21 4.26 3.56
C ARG A 80 13.72 5.67 3.26
N ALA A 81 14.61 6.47 2.65
CA ALA A 81 14.28 7.80 2.17
C ALA A 81 13.58 7.77 0.79
N SER A 82 13.76 6.71 0.01
CA SER A 82 13.09 6.50 -1.27
C SER A 82 11.92 5.51 -1.14
N PRO A 83 10.84 5.71 -1.91
CA PRO A 83 9.72 4.78 -1.91
C PRO A 83 10.16 3.44 -2.48
N LEU A 84 9.75 2.36 -1.81
CA LEU A 84 9.88 0.99 -2.31
C LEU A 84 8.90 0.72 -3.43
N TRP A 85 7.69 1.24 -3.28
CA TRP A 85 6.65 1.16 -4.28
C TRP A 85 5.99 2.51 -4.42
N VAL A 86 5.81 2.93 -5.66
CA VAL A 86 4.90 4.01 -6.02
C VAL A 86 3.75 3.34 -6.72
N LEU A 87 2.56 3.53 -6.19
CA LEU A 87 1.33 3.18 -6.84
C LEU A 87 0.89 4.46 -7.59
N GLU A 88 0.60 4.33 -8.87
CA GLU A 88 0.08 5.37 -9.78
C GLU A 88 -1.37 5.06 -10.18
#